data_AF-A0A952Q080-F1
#
_entry.id   AF-A0A952Q080-F1
#
_cell.length_a   1.000
_cell.length_b   1.000
_cell.length_c   1.000
_cell.angle_alpha   90.00
_cell.angle_beta   90.00
_cell.angle_gamma   90.00
#
_symmetry.space_group_name_H-M   'P 1'
#
loop_
_entity.id
_entity.type
_entity.pdbx_description
1 polymer ?
#
loop_
_entity_poly.entity_id
_entity_poly.type
_entity_poly.pdbx_seq_one_letter_code
_entity_poly.pdbx_strand_id
1 'polypeptide(L)'
;MRVPYCHICDSNADEKKRYGDSGLEEGDYCPVCQRPYCKFHGGVVRWRWRDSREVDSGRVCKACKNAYLHRTWDPVHRDWIS
;
A
#
# COMPACT_ATOMS: atom_id res chain seq x y z
N MET A 1 11.40 -3.96 6.80
CA MET A 1 11.55 -5.42 6.62
C MET A 1 12.02 -5.64 5.20
N ARG A 2 13.02 -6.48 4.93
CA ARG A 2 13.38 -6.78 3.54
C ARG A 2 12.32 -7.70 2.93
N VAL A 3 11.73 -7.30 1.81
CA VAL A 3 10.81 -8.15 1.04
C VAL A 3 11.54 -8.85 -0.11
N PRO A 4 11.14 -10.06 -0.49
CA PRO A 4 11.83 -10.83 -1.54
C PRO A 4 11.60 -10.28 -2.94
N TYR A 5 10.46 -9.63 -3.19
CA TYR A 5 10.11 -9.00 -4.46
C TYR A 5 9.02 -7.96 -4.23
N CYS A 6 8.72 -7.15 -5.25
CA CYS A 6 7.56 -6.26 -5.24
C CYS A 6 6.55 -6.73 -6.27
N HIS A 7 5.33 -7.00 -5.83
CA HIS A 7 4.28 -7.45 -6.74
C HIS A 7 3.91 -6.41 -7.81
N ILE A 8 4.17 -5.12 -7.56
CA ILE A 8 3.89 -4.02 -8.50
C ILE A 8 4.98 -3.94 -9.57
N CYS A 9 6.25 -4.00 -9.18
CA CYS A 9 7.36 -4.17 -10.14
C CYS A 9 7.15 -5.43 -11.00
N ASP A 10 6.75 -6.55 -10.38
CA ASP A 10 6.62 -7.80 -11.12
C ASP A 10 5.42 -7.80 -12.10
N SER A 11 4.37 -7.04 -11.78
CA SER A 11 3.20 -6.88 -12.65
C SER A 11 3.38 -5.76 -13.70
N ASN A 12 4.40 -4.92 -13.59
CA ASN A 12 4.63 -3.77 -14.48
C ASN A 12 6.12 -3.62 -14.84
N ALA A 13 6.44 -3.96 -16.09
CA ALA A 13 7.81 -3.92 -16.61
C ALA A 13 8.46 -2.52 -16.55
N ASP A 14 7.69 -1.44 -16.69
CA ASP A 14 8.21 -0.08 -16.62
C ASP A 14 8.62 0.29 -15.18
N GLU A 15 7.80 -0.12 -14.20
CA GLU A 15 8.11 0.05 -12.78
C GLU A 15 9.34 -0.77 -12.38
N LYS A 16 9.45 -2.02 -12.89
CA LYS A 16 10.63 -2.87 -12.69
C LYS A 16 11.88 -2.25 -13.29
N LYS A 17 11.80 -1.66 -14.48
CA LYS A 17 12.92 -0.98 -15.13
C LYS A 17 13.34 0.28 -14.36
N ARG A 18 12.38 1.01 -13.80
CA ARG A 18 12.61 2.28 -13.10
C ARG A 18 13.22 2.10 -11.72
N TYR A 19 12.72 1.14 -10.95
CA TYR A 19 13.08 0.98 -9.55
C TYR A 19 13.87 -0.30 -9.27
N GLY A 20 13.74 -1.33 -10.11
CA GLY A 20 14.40 -2.62 -9.92
C GLY A 20 14.18 -3.17 -8.52
N ASP A 21 15.26 -3.65 -7.92
CA ASP A 21 15.29 -4.19 -6.55
C ASP A 21 15.64 -3.12 -5.49
N SER A 22 15.86 -1.88 -5.91
CA SER A 22 16.39 -0.77 -5.10
C SER A 22 15.53 -0.38 -3.89
N GLY A 23 14.29 -0.86 -3.84
CA GLY A 23 13.35 -0.57 -2.76
C GLY A 23 12.98 -1.77 -1.89
N LEU A 24 13.57 -2.95 -2.12
CA LEU A 24 13.16 -4.19 -1.44
C LEU A 24 13.61 -4.25 0.03
N GLU A 25 14.73 -3.62 0.39
CA GLU A 25 15.25 -3.62 1.77
C GLU A 25 14.33 -2.88 2.76
N GLU A 26 13.69 -1.81 2.29
CA GLU A 26 12.72 -1.00 3.03
C GLU A 26 11.28 -1.24 2.56
N GLY A 27 11.05 -2.40 1.94
CA GLY A 27 9.72 -2.85 1.55
C GLY A 27 8.88 -3.29 2.75
N ASP A 28 7.65 -3.69 2.46
CA ASP A 28 6.73 -4.21 3.45
C ASP A 28 5.64 -5.10 2.81
N TYR A 29 4.84 -5.76 3.64
CA TYR A 29 3.66 -6.50 3.20
C TYR A 29 2.41 -5.65 3.37
N CYS A 30 1.58 -5.59 2.32
CA CYS A 30 0.37 -4.81 2.37
C CYS A 30 -0.65 -5.49 3.29
N PRO A 31 -1.16 -4.85 4.36
CA PRO A 31 -2.10 -5.50 5.30
C PRO A 31 -3.45 -5.87 4.66
N VAL A 32 -3.68 -5.38 3.44
CA VAL A 32 -4.95 -5.46 2.70
C VAL A 32 -5.01 -6.67 1.80
N CYS A 33 -4.00 -6.81 0.95
CA CYS A 33 -3.89 -7.88 -0.03
C CYS A 33 -2.82 -8.91 0.36
N GLN A 34 -2.09 -8.68 1.44
CA GLN A 34 -1.02 -9.54 1.96
C GLN A 34 0.12 -9.80 0.96
N ARG A 35 0.28 -8.92 -0.04
CA ARG A 35 1.35 -9.01 -1.05
C ARG A 35 2.53 -8.08 -0.71
N PRO A 36 3.77 -8.48 -1.02
CA PRO A 36 4.96 -7.67 -0.75
C PRO A 36 5.10 -6.51 -1.74
N TYR A 37 5.53 -5.36 -1.26
CA TYR A 37 5.80 -4.17 -2.06
C TYR A 37 7.10 -3.46 -1.65
N CYS A 38 7.78 -2.83 -2.61
CA CYS A 38 9.00 -2.08 -2.34
C CYS A 38 8.68 -0.68 -1.77
N LYS A 39 9.66 0.00 -1.19
CA LYS A 39 9.45 1.33 -0.58
C LYS A 39 8.82 2.37 -1.53
N PHE A 40 9.12 2.29 -2.83
CA PHE A 40 8.60 3.21 -3.85
C PHE A 40 7.14 2.93 -4.24
N HIS A 41 6.68 1.71 -3.98
CA HIS A 41 5.30 1.28 -4.24
C HIS A 41 4.47 1.19 -2.97
N GLY A 42 4.96 1.75 -1.87
CA GLY A 42 4.20 2.01 -0.65
C GLY A 42 3.57 3.39 -0.66
N GLY A 43 2.51 3.55 0.13
CA GLY A 43 1.92 4.83 0.46
C GLY A 43 1.34 4.79 1.87
N VAL A 44 1.47 5.90 2.60
CA VAL A 44 0.74 6.09 3.86
C VAL A 44 -0.68 6.47 3.52
N VAL A 45 -1.60 5.90 4.28
CA VAL A 45 -3.04 6.09 4.13
C VAL A 45 -3.61 6.29 5.52
N ARG A 46 -4.55 7.21 5.62
CA ARG A 46 -5.33 7.47 6.84
C ARG A 46 -6.77 7.12 6.53
N TRP A 47 -7.45 6.47 7.46
CA TRP A 47 -8.82 6.04 7.26
C TRP A 47 -9.61 6.14 8.56
N ARG A 48 -10.93 6.11 8.42
CA ARG A 48 -11.86 6.04 9.53
C ARG A 48 -12.55 4.68 9.54
N TRP A 49 -12.53 4.01 10.68
CA TRP A 49 -13.25 2.75 10.88
C TRP A 49 -14.77 3.02 10.86
N ARG A 50 -15.53 2.23 10.11
CA ARG A 50 -16.98 2.44 9.99
C ARG A 50 -17.69 2.32 11.33
N ASP A 51 -17.30 1.33 12.13
CA ASP A 51 -18.03 0.96 13.34
C ASP A 51 -17.68 1.85 14.54
N SER A 52 -16.38 2.07 14.80
CA SER A 52 -15.91 2.88 15.93
C SER A 52 -15.77 4.37 15.59
N ARG A 53 -15.77 4.74 14.30
CA ARG A 53 -15.40 6.07 13.80
C ARG A 53 -13.99 6.51 14.20
N GLU A 54 -13.16 5.61 14.73
CA GLU A 54 -11.78 5.92 15.06
C GLU A 54 -10.97 6.17 13.79
N VAL A 55 -10.00 7.06 13.90
CA VAL A 55 -9.11 7.40 12.79
C VAL A 55 -7.80 6.67 13.01
N ASP A 56 -7.39 5.92 11.99
CA ASP A 56 -6.17 5.13 12.00
C ASP A 56 -5.34 5.45 10.76
N SER A 57 -4.06 5.08 10.79
CA SER A 57 -3.14 5.27 9.67
C SER A 57 -2.16 4.12 9.55
N GLY A 58 -1.75 3.83 8.33
CA GLY A 58 -0.88 2.71 8.05
C GLY A 58 -0.29 2.79 6.66
N ARG A 59 0.67 1.90 6.39
CA ARG A 59 1.34 1.81 5.10
C ARG A 59 0.73 0.67 4.28
N VAL A 60 0.32 0.97 3.05
CA VAL A 60 -0.26 -0.01 2.11
C VAL A 60 0.42 0.11 0.75
N CYS A 61 0.26 -0.91 -0.10
CA CYS A 61 0.75 -0.84 -1.47
C CYS A 61 -0.07 0.15 -2.30
N LYS A 62 0.57 0.80 -3.29
CA LYS A 62 -0.07 1.75 -4.22
C LYS A 62 -1.28 1.16 -4.95
N ALA A 63 -1.26 -0.14 -5.25
CA ALA A 63 -2.38 -0.81 -5.89
C ALA A 63 -3.63 -0.79 -5.00
N CYS A 64 -3.51 -1.16 -3.72
CA CYS A 64 -4.62 -1.12 -2.77
C CYS A 64 -5.06 0.31 -2.44
N LYS A 65 -4.10 1.23 -2.33
CA LYS A 65 -4.38 2.67 -2.18
C LYS A 65 -5.25 3.19 -3.33
N ASN A 66 -4.87 2.90 -4.58
CA ASN A 66 -5.56 3.42 -5.76
C ASN A 66 -6.90 2.70 -6.04
N ALA A 67 -6.98 1.40 -5.76
CA ALA A 67 -8.19 0.61 -6.00
C ALA A 67 -9.24 0.76 -4.89
N TYR A 68 -8.92 1.43 -3.79
CA TYR A 68 -9.80 1.58 -2.61
C TYR A 68 -10.32 0.24 -2.07
N LEU A 69 -9.53 -0.83 -2.19
CA LEU A 69 -9.95 -2.19 -1.84
C LEU A 69 -9.85 -2.44 -0.34
N HIS A 70 -10.73 -1.84 0.48
CA HIS A 70 -10.80 -2.12 1.92
C HIS A 70 -12.23 -2.43 2.35
N ARG A 71 -12.48 -3.69 2.73
CA ARG A 71 -13.83 -4.20 3.03
C ARG A 71 -14.46 -3.58 4.29
N THR A 72 -13.69 -2.97 5.17
CA THR A 72 -14.11 -2.48 6.50
C THR A 72 -13.99 -0.96 6.69
N TRP A 73 -13.53 -0.22 5.68
CA TRP A 73 -13.32 1.22 5.81
C TRP A 73 -14.59 2.01 5.49
N ASP A 74 -14.72 3.21 6.08
CA ASP A 74 -15.78 4.15 5.72
C ASP A 74 -15.43 4.84 4.37
N PRO A 75 -16.16 4.53 3.27
CA PRO A 75 -15.87 5.11 1.96
C PRO A 75 -16.34 6.58 1.84
N VAL A 76 -17.06 7.12 2.82
CA VAL A 76 -17.58 8.49 2.79
C VAL A 76 -16.58 9.47 3.41
N HIS A 77 -15.89 9.08 4.49
CA HIS A 77 -14.97 9.94 5.24
C HIS A 77 -13.49 9.65 4.94
N ARG A 78 -13.12 9.71 3.65
CA ARG A 78 -11.76 9.41 3.16
C ARG A 78 -10.82 10.62 3.33
N ASP A 79 -10.16 10.76 4.48
CA ASP A 79 -9.10 11.75 4.66
C ASP A 79 -7.73 11.17 4.26
N TRP A 80 -7.16 11.62 3.14
CA TRP A 80 -5.80 11.25 2.74
C TRP A 80 -4.79 12.28 3.25
N ILE A 81 -3.67 11.81 3.79
CA ILE A 81 -2.45 12.62 3.93
C ILE A 81 -1.71 12.49 2.59
N SER A 82 -1.57 13.60 1.86
CA SER A 82 -0.84 13.69 0.60
C SER A 82 0.66 13.50 0.80
#